data_AF-A0A925T000-F1
#
_entry.id   AF-A0A925T000-F1
#
_cell.length_a   1.000
_cell.length_b   1.000
_cell.length_c   1.000
_cell.angle_alpha   90.00
_cell.angle_beta   90.00
_cell.angle_gamma   90.00
#
_symmetry.space_group_name_H-M   'P 1'
#
loop_
_entity.id
_entity.type
_entity.pdbx_description
1 polymer ?
#
loop_
_entity_poly.entity_id
_entity_poly.type
_entity_poly.pdbx_seq_one_letter_code
_entity_poly.pdbx_strand_id
1 'polypeptide(L)'
;MRACVLSAAALVLAADAHAQQIADRDYLPAIAAPMYAPGRGPTVCIDEAHHNFHTLGERFAAFGKLLERDGYRVIGSARRWDVRGPDECDVLVISNAQPSDAEWSAYPYPTPSAFTDPEIAALRQWVQGGGRLLLIADHMPLAGAAAKLALAFDVEFSDG
;
A
#
# COMPACT_ATOMS: atom_id res chain seq x y z
N MET A 1 53.83 22.43 43.20
CA MET A 1 53.18 21.24 42.60
C MET A 1 51.96 21.70 41.82
N ARG A 2 51.99 21.63 40.48
CA ARG A 2 50.86 21.99 39.61
C ARG A 2 50.01 20.74 39.39
N ALA A 3 48.75 20.76 39.84
CA ALA A 3 47.78 19.72 39.54
C ALA A 3 47.29 19.92 38.09
N CYS A 4 47.57 18.94 37.24
CA CYS A 4 47.05 18.89 35.88
C CYS A 4 45.68 18.20 35.95
N VAL A 5 44.60 18.96 35.83
CA VAL A 5 43.24 18.41 35.75
C VAL A 5 42.95 18.10 34.29
N LEU A 6 42.96 16.81 33.93
CA LEU A 6 42.52 16.33 32.63
C LEU A 6 40.99 16.24 32.64
N SER A 7 40.33 17.24 32.06
CA SER A 7 38.89 17.16 31.76
C SER A 7 38.69 16.27 30.54
N ALA A 8 38.19 15.05 30.76
CA ALA A 8 37.72 14.19 29.69
C ALA A 8 36.37 14.71 29.17
N ALA A 9 36.36 15.29 27.97
CA ALA A 9 35.13 15.63 27.26
C ALA A 9 34.53 14.35 26.65
N ALA A 10 33.41 13.88 27.20
CA ALA A 10 32.64 12.79 26.61
C ALA A 10 31.88 13.33 25.39
N LEU A 11 32.31 12.93 24.20
CA LEU A 11 31.62 13.24 22.95
C LEU A 11 30.38 12.34 22.85
N VAL A 12 29.18 12.89 23.05
CA VAL A 12 27.93 12.17 22.81
C VAL A 12 27.69 12.19 21.30
N LEU A 13 27.90 11.04 20.64
CA LEU A 13 27.49 10.83 19.27
C LEU A 13 25.96 10.73 19.24
N ALA A 14 25.29 11.78 18.75
CA ALA A 14 23.88 11.71 18.43
C ALA A 14 23.72 10.82 17.19
N ALA A 15 23.09 9.65 17.34
CA ALA A 15 22.67 8.84 16.20
C ALA A 15 21.40 9.46 15.61
N ASP A 16 21.38 9.65 14.29
CA ASP A 16 20.17 10.06 13.57
C ASP A 16 19.09 8.99 13.71
N ALA A 17 18.06 9.30 14.49
CA ALA A 17 16.88 8.44 14.60
C ALA A 17 15.95 8.75 13.42
N HIS A 18 15.97 7.90 12.40
CA HIS A 18 14.95 7.94 11.35
C HIS A 18 13.62 7.44 11.93
N ALA A 19 12.63 8.32 12.01
CA ALA A 19 11.27 7.93 12.39
C ALA A 19 10.71 6.98 11.31
N GLN A 20 10.46 5.73 11.69
CA GLN A 20 9.89 4.73 10.79
C GLN A 20 8.36 4.75 10.91
N GLN A 21 7.67 4.80 9.77
CA GLN A 21 6.25 4.47 9.72
C GLN A 21 6.10 2.94 9.89
N ILE A 22 5.63 2.52 11.07
CA ILE A 22 5.37 1.13 11.44
C ILE A 22 3.86 0.97 11.68
N ALA A 23 3.29 -0.14 11.20
CA ALA A 23 1.87 -0.43 11.44
C ALA A 23 1.59 -0.65 12.93
N ASP A 24 0.49 -0.06 13.43
CA ASP A 24 -0.09 -0.45 14.71
C ASP A 24 -0.69 -1.86 14.58
N ARG A 25 0.06 -2.86 15.04
CA ARG A 25 -0.38 -4.25 15.01
C ARG A 25 -1.29 -4.60 16.18
N ASP A 26 -1.44 -3.74 17.18
CA ASP A 26 -2.28 -3.98 18.35
C ASP A 26 -3.66 -3.32 18.21
N TYR A 27 -3.91 -2.63 17.09
CA TYR A 27 -5.21 -2.06 16.77
C TYR A 27 -6.32 -3.12 16.72
N LEU A 28 -7.14 -3.13 17.78
CA LEU A 28 -8.20 -4.10 18.00
C LEU A 28 -9.48 -3.41 18.52
N PRO A 29 -10.14 -2.57 17.69
CA PRO A 29 -11.37 -1.89 18.11
C PRO A 29 -12.50 -2.89 18.39
N ALA A 30 -13.42 -2.57 19.29
CA ALA A 30 -14.62 -3.40 19.47
C ALA A 30 -15.55 -3.26 18.26
N ILE A 31 -15.98 -4.39 17.67
CA ILE A 31 -16.97 -4.43 16.59
C ILE A 31 -18.19 -5.14 17.15
N ALA A 32 -19.20 -4.36 17.56
CA ALA A 32 -20.37 -4.89 18.25
C ALA A 32 -21.26 -5.75 17.33
N ALA A 33 -21.32 -5.40 16.04
CA ALA A 33 -22.07 -6.12 15.03
C ALA A 33 -21.24 -6.17 13.73
N PRO A 34 -20.48 -7.25 13.49
CA PRO A 34 -19.79 -7.45 12.23
C PRO A 34 -20.76 -7.38 11.04
N MET A 35 -20.34 -6.76 9.94
CA MET A 35 -21.14 -6.69 8.71
C MET A 35 -21.47 -8.09 8.16
N TYR A 36 -20.53 -9.03 8.31
CA TYR A 36 -20.71 -10.42 7.90
C TYR A 36 -20.37 -11.39 9.03
N ALA A 37 -20.93 -12.61 8.95
CA ALA A 37 -20.41 -13.70 9.76
C ALA A 37 -18.92 -13.96 9.42
N PRO A 38 -18.08 -14.39 10.38
CA PRO A 38 -16.63 -14.53 10.16
C PRO A 38 -16.27 -15.33 8.89
N GLY A 39 -15.52 -14.70 7.98
CA GLY A 39 -15.09 -15.29 6.70
C GLY A 39 -16.20 -15.53 5.67
N ARG A 40 -17.42 -15.04 5.93
CA ARG A 40 -18.59 -15.20 5.05
C ARG A 40 -18.84 -13.99 4.16
N GLY A 41 -18.12 -12.89 4.39
CA GLY A 41 -18.17 -11.71 3.53
C GLY A 41 -17.44 -11.89 2.20
N PRO A 42 -17.44 -10.83 1.37
CA PRO A 42 -16.66 -10.76 0.14
C PRO A 42 -15.15 -10.95 0.38
N THR A 43 -14.43 -11.41 -0.65
CA THR A 43 -12.98 -11.47 -0.66
C THR A 43 -12.41 -10.10 -1.04
N VAL A 44 -11.64 -9.51 -0.12
CA VAL A 44 -10.88 -8.28 -0.32
C VAL A 44 -9.41 -8.65 -0.55
N CYS A 45 -8.91 -8.38 -1.75
CA CYS A 45 -7.53 -8.61 -2.11
C CYS A 45 -6.72 -7.33 -1.96
N ILE A 46 -5.60 -7.40 -1.25
CA ILE A 46 -4.59 -6.33 -1.20
C ILE A 46 -3.54 -6.65 -2.25
N ASP A 47 -3.32 -5.75 -3.19
CA ASP A 47 -2.29 -5.92 -4.20
C ASP A 47 -0.89 -5.87 -3.57
N GLU A 48 -0.09 -6.88 -3.86
CA GLU A 48 1.31 -7.02 -3.48
C GLU A 48 2.20 -7.31 -4.71
N ALA A 49 1.63 -7.25 -5.92
CA ALA A 49 2.32 -7.53 -7.18
C ALA A 49 3.04 -6.32 -7.79
N HIS A 50 2.73 -5.11 -7.31
CA HIS A 50 3.21 -3.84 -7.84
C HIS A 50 4.05 -3.04 -6.82
N HIS A 51 4.83 -3.77 -6.00
CA HIS A 51 5.74 -3.17 -5.02
C HIS A 51 5.03 -2.16 -4.09
N ASN A 52 3.77 -2.43 -3.75
CA ASN A 52 2.93 -1.52 -2.99
C ASN A 52 3.60 -1.18 -1.66
N PHE A 53 3.61 0.10 -1.31
CA PHE A 53 4.16 0.55 -0.02
C PHE A 53 3.35 -0.03 1.17
N HIS A 54 2.08 -0.33 0.94
CA HIS A 54 1.18 -0.92 1.94
C HIS A 54 0.78 -2.36 1.53
N THR A 55 1.41 -3.35 2.16
CA THR A 55 1.06 -4.78 2.05
C THR A 55 0.29 -5.27 3.27
N LEU A 56 -0.43 -6.39 3.13
CA LEU A 56 -1.27 -6.93 4.20
C LEU A 56 -0.43 -7.33 5.44
N GLY A 57 0.75 -7.90 5.21
CA GLY A 57 1.67 -8.32 6.28
C GLY A 57 2.37 -7.16 7.00
N GLU A 58 2.39 -5.97 6.40
CA GLU A 58 3.13 -4.81 6.89
C GLU A 58 2.20 -3.65 7.26
N ARG A 59 2.31 -2.52 6.55
CA ARG A 59 1.68 -1.25 6.92
C ARG A 59 0.16 -1.28 6.82
N PHE A 60 -0.42 -2.25 6.11
CA PHE A 60 -1.86 -2.45 6.04
C PHE A 60 -2.40 -3.51 7.01
N ALA A 61 -1.59 -4.01 7.96
CA ALA A 61 -2.01 -5.02 8.92
C ALA A 61 -3.26 -4.61 9.72
N ALA A 62 -3.36 -3.35 10.17
CA ALA A 62 -4.52 -2.86 10.91
C ALA A 62 -5.80 -2.84 10.05
N PHE A 63 -5.67 -2.46 8.77
CA PHE A 63 -6.78 -2.48 7.81
C PHE A 63 -7.28 -3.91 7.56
N GLY A 64 -6.36 -4.85 7.32
CA GLY A 64 -6.69 -6.26 7.17
C GLY A 64 -7.42 -6.82 8.39
N LYS A 65 -6.86 -6.60 9.58
CA LYS A 65 -7.47 -7.05 10.85
C LYS A 65 -8.86 -6.49 11.08
N LEU A 66 -9.08 -5.22 10.75
CA LEU A 66 -10.41 -4.60 10.87
C LEU A 66 -11.42 -5.31 9.96
N LEU A 67 -11.08 -5.52 8.70
CA LEU A 67 -11.96 -6.18 7.73
C LEU A 67 -12.22 -7.66 8.07
N GLU A 68 -11.19 -8.41 8.47
CA GLU A 68 -11.35 -9.81 8.89
C GLU A 68 -12.32 -9.93 10.07
N ARG A 69 -12.20 -9.03 11.05
CA ARG A 69 -13.09 -9.00 12.22
C ARG A 69 -14.49 -8.50 11.91
N ASP A 70 -14.65 -7.72 10.84
CA ASP A 70 -15.94 -7.33 10.29
C ASP A 70 -16.56 -8.41 9.37
N GLY A 71 -15.87 -9.55 9.22
CA GLY A 71 -16.38 -10.77 8.60
C GLY A 71 -16.00 -10.99 7.13
N TYR A 72 -15.16 -10.11 6.56
CA TYR A 72 -14.61 -10.28 5.21
C TYR A 72 -13.55 -11.39 5.17
N ARG A 73 -13.24 -11.88 3.97
CA ARG A 73 -12.00 -12.64 3.72
C ARG A 73 -10.97 -11.66 3.17
N VAL A 74 -9.78 -11.60 3.76
CA VAL A 74 -8.72 -10.68 3.31
C VAL A 74 -7.49 -11.47 2.90
N ILE A 75 -6.96 -11.20 1.70
CA ILE A 75 -5.76 -11.87 1.19
C ILE A 75 -4.79 -10.87 0.57
N GLY A 76 -3.49 -11.05 0.80
CA GLY A 76 -2.45 -10.40 0.01
C GLY A 76 -2.29 -11.14 -1.32
N SER A 77 -2.23 -10.41 -2.43
CA SER A 77 -2.16 -10.98 -3.78
C SER A 77 -0.89 -10.51 -4.50
N ALA A 78 0.06 -11.42 -4.66
CA ALA A 78 1.26 -11.21 -5.47
C ALA A 78 1.04 -11.56 -6.96
N ARG A 79 -0.20 -11.82 -7.37
CA ARG A 79 -0.55 -12.23 -8.74
C ARG A 79 -0.82 -11.00 -9.62
N ARG A 80 -0.10 -10.89 -10.74
CA ARG A 80 -0.41 -9.92 -11.82
C ARG A 80 -1.61 -10.36 -12.67
N TRP A 81 -2.28 -9.40 -13.32
CA TRP A 81 -3.54 -9.60 -14.05
C TRP A 81 -3.47 -9.07 -15.49
N ASP A 82 -2.49 -9.55 -16.25
CA ASP A 82 -2.21 -9.14 -17.64
C ASP A 82 -3.25 -9.64 -18.68
N VAL A 83 -3.98 -10.72 -18.39
CA VAL A 83 -4.96 -11.33 -19.31
C VAL A 83 -6.38 -11.37 -18.76
N ARG A 84 -6.52 -11.63 -17.45
CA ARG A 84 -7.80 -11.62 -16.74
C ARG A 84 -7.59 -10.85 -15.45
N GLY A 85 -8.61 -10.10 -15.05
CA GLY A 85 -8.60 -9.37 -13.79
C GLY A 85 -8.42 -10.28 -12.57
N PRO A 86 -8.49 -9.71 -11.36
CA PRO A 86 -8.31 -10.47 -10.12
C PRO A 86 -9.54 -11.37 -9.85
N ASP A 87 -9.61 -12.53 -10.53
CA ASP A 87 -10.79 -13.41 -10.58
C ASP A 87 -11.23 -14.00 -9.23
N GLU A 88 -10.34 -14.04 -8.23
CA GLU A 88 -10.65 -14.54 -6.87
C GLU A 88 -11.12 -13.43 -5.91
N CYS A 89 -11.12 -12.19 -6.39
CA CYS A 89 -11.37 -10.99 -5.61
C CYS A 89 -12.74 -10.43 -5.93
N ASP A 90 -13.51 -10.08 -4.90
CA ASP A 90 -14.72 -9.27 -5.05
C ASP A 90 -14.36 -7.78 -5.01
N VAL A 91 -13.34 -7.43 -4.22
CA VAL A 91 -12.75 -6.09 -4.11
C VAL A 91 -11.24 -6.19 -4.23
N LEU A 92 -10.64 -5.34 -5.07
CA LEU A 92 -9.19 -5.14 -5.13
C LEU A 92 -8.83 -3.81 -4.47
N VAL A 93 -7.88 -3.85 -3.54
CA VAL A 93 -7.28 -2.68 -2.91
C VAL A 93 -5.84 -2.55 -3.42
N ILE A 94 -5.56 -1.44 -4.07
CA ILE A 94 -4.21 -1.05 -4.48
C ILE A 94 -3.84 0.18 -3.66
N SER A 95 -2.69 0.17 -3.00
CA SER A 95 -2.30 1.25 -2.12
C SER A 95 -0.83 1.58 -2.26
N ASN A 96 -0.59 2.74 -2.89
CA ASN A 96 0.72 3.28 -3.16
C ASN A 96 1.58 2.31 -3.98
N ALA A 97 1.07 1.93 -5.15
CA ALA A 97 1.79 1.11 -6.12
C ALA A 97 3.00 1.82 -6.69
N GLN A 98 4.03 1.03 -7.01
CA GLN A 98 5.34 1.53 -7.42
C GLN A 98 5.81 0.85 -8.71
N PRO A 99 6.53 1.56 -9.58
CA PRO A 99 7.06 1.00 -10.83
C PRO A 99 8.19 -0.03 -10.60
N SER A 100 8.86 0.01 -9.45
CA SER A 100 9.87 -0.97 -9.04
C SER A 100 10.09 -0.95 -7.53
N ASP A 101 11.04 -1.73 -7.02
CA ASP A 101 11.50 -1.73 -5.62
C ASP A 101 12.65 -0.73 -5.35
N ALA A 102 13.00 0.13 -6.30
CA ALA A 102 14.02 1.15 -6.10
C ALA A 102 13.56 2.26 -5.14
N GLU A 103 14.52 2.94 -4.52
CA GLU A 103 14.27 4.11 -3.67
C GLU A 103 13.43 5.16 -4.41
N TRP A 104 12.43 5.74 -3.75
CA TRP A 104 11.49 6.69 -4.37
C TRP A 104 12.20 7.89 -5.01
N SER A 105 13.31 8.34 -4.41
CA SER A 105 14.13 9.44 -4.92
C SER A 105 14.84 9.12 -6.25
N ALA A 106 14.89 7.86 -6.64
CA ALA A 106 15.52 7.42 -7.89
C ALA A 106 14.54 7.35 -9.07
N TYR A 107 13.23 7.48 -8.84
CA TYR A 107 12.26 7.48 -9.93
C TYR A 107 12.40 8.75 -10.80
N PRO A 108 12.34 8.62 -12.13
CA PRO A 108 12.35 9.79 -13.00
C PRO A 108 11.04 10.57 -12.87
N TYR A 109 11.07 11.84 -13.27
CA TYR A 109 9.88 12.68 -13.44
C TYR A 109 9.58 12.89 -14.93
N PRO A 110 8.34 12.68 -15.41
CA PRO A 110 7.19 12.16 -14.67
C PRO A 110 7.40 10.69 -14.23
N THR A 111 6.79 10.31 -13.11
CA THR A 111 6.93 8.94 -12.58
C THR A 111 6.34 7.92 -13.56
N PRO A 112 7.07 6.83 -13.89
CA PRO A 112 6.53 5.78 -14.74
C PRO A 112 5.33 5.09 -14.08
N SER A 113 4.37 4.66 -14.91
CA SER A 113 3.22 3.87 -14.45
C SER A 113 3.70 2.59 -13.76
N ALA A 114 3.10 2.25 -12.61
CA ALA A 114 3.28 0.97 -11.94
C ALA A 114 2.62 -0.19 -12.72
N PHE A 115 1.68 0.13 -13.61
CA PHE A 115 0.87 -0.84 -14.34
C PHE A 115 1.18 -0.79 -15.83
N THR A 116 1.15 -1.96 -16.47
CA THR A 116 1.20 -2.11 -17.92
C THR A 116 -0.16 -1.83 -18.56
N ASP A 117 -0.18 -1.52 -19.86
CA ASP A 117 -1.44 -1.33 -20.61
C ASP A 117 -2.38 -2.55 -20.55
N PRO A 118 -1.89 -3.80 -20.70
CA PRO A 118 -2.73 -4.98 -20.54
C PRO A 118 -3.36 -5.10 -19.14
N GLU A 119 -2.60 -4.82 -18.07
CA GLU A 119 -3.13 -4.86 -16.69
C GLU A 119 -4.22 -3.82 -16.47
N ILE A 120 -4.03 -2.60 -16.98
CA ILE A 120 -5.04 -1.54 -16.90
C ILE A 120 -6.31 -1.95 -17.67
N ALA A 121 -6.16 -2.50 -18.87
CA ALA A 121 -7.29 -2.96 -19.68
C ALA A 121 -8.05 -4.12 -18.99
N ALA A 122 -7.34 -5.10 -18.46
CA ALA A 122 -7.91 -6.23 -17.74
C ALA A 122 -8.64 -5.80 -16.46
N LEU A 123 -8.06 -4.86 -15.69
CA LEU A 123 -8.69 -4.35 -14.48
C LEU A 123 -9.95 -3.54 -14.80
N ARG A 124 -9.91 -2.72 -15.85
CA ARG A 124 -11.09 -1.99 -16.33
C ARG A 124 -12.21 -2.93 -16.75
N GLN A 125 -11.88 -3.99 -17.50
CA GLN A 125 -12.85 -5.02 -17.89
C GLN A 125 -13.44 -5.74 -16.67
N TRP A 126 -12.62 -6.08 -15.68
CA TRP A 126 -13.08 -6.73 -14.45
C TRP A 126 -14.01 -5.83 -13.63
N VAL A 127 -13.69 -4.54 -13.47
CA VAL A 127 -14.59 -3.57 -12.80
C VAL A 127 -15.92 -3.44 -13.57
N GLN A 128 -15.87 -3.35 -14.91
CA GLN A 128 -17.08 -3.34 -15.74
C GLN A 128 -17.91 -4.63 -15.60
N GLY A 129 -17.24 -5.76 -15.37
CA GLY A 129 -17.87 -7.06 -15.09
C GLY A 129 -18.44 -7.21 -13.68
N GLY A 130 -18.33 -6.18 -12.82
CA GLY A 130 -18.87 -6.19 -11.47
C GLY A 130 -17.83 -6.32 -10.36
N GLY A 131 -16.53 -6.26 -10.67
CA GLY A 131 -15.48 -6.05 -9.67
C GLY A 131 -15.55 -4.67 -9.02
N ARG A 132 -14.82 -4.48 -7.92
CA ARG A 132 -14.72 -3.19 -7.20
C ARG A 132 -13.26 -2.84 -6.93
N LEU A 133 -12.85 -1.64 -7.31
CA LEU A 133 -11.49 -1.14 -7.09
C LEU A 133 -11.49 -0.06 -6.02
N LEU A 134 -10.64 -0.21 -5.01
CA LEU A 134 -10.17 0.87 -4.16
C LEU A 134 -8.71 1.18 -4.55
N LEU A 135 -8.51 2.32 -5.20
CA LEU A 135 -7.20 2.81 -5.60
C LEU A 135 -6.77 3.96 -4.68
N ILE A 136 -5.65 3.79 -4.01
CA ILE A 136 -5.07 4.78 -3.09
C ILE A 136 -3.68 5.15 -3.61
N ALA A 137 -3.45 6.46 -3.78
CA ALA A 137 -2.14 7.01 -4.10
C ALA A 137 -1.90 8.26 -3.26
N ASP A 138 -0.74 8.33 -2.61
CA ASP A 138 -0.24 9.52 -1.94
C ASP A 138 0.36 10.52 -2.95
N HIS A 139 1.02 11.57 -2.47
CA HIS A 139 1.79 12.51 -3.29
C HIS A 139 2.83 11.82 -4.20
N MET A 140 3.49 12.58 -5.07
CA MET A 140 4.60 12.10 -5.88
C MET A 140 5.63 11.30 -5.04
N PRO A 141 6.12 10.15 -5.55
CA PRO A 141 5.92 9.64 -6.91
C PRO A 141 4.66 8.78 -7.10
N LEU A 142 3.89 8.52 -6.04
CA LEU A 142 2.86 7.49 -6.01
C LEU A 142 1.63 7.86 -6.84
N ALA A 143 1.23 9.14 -6.81
CA ALA A 143 0.20 9.69 -7.70
C ALA A 143 0.55 9.47 -9.18
N GLY A 144 1.76 9.86 -9.61
CA GLY A 144 2.24 9.64 -10.98
C GLY A 144 2.28 8.16 -11.39
N ALA A 145 2.72 7.27 -10.49
CA ALA A 145 2.75 5.83 -10.73
C ALA A 145 1.36 5.23 -10.97
N ALA A 146 0.32 5.77 -10.32
CA ALA A 146 -1.07 5.33 -10.46
C ALA A 146 -1.88 6.12 -11.51
N ALA A 147 -1.37 7.25 -12.00
CA ALA A 147 -2.12 8.21 -12.83
C ALA A 147 -2.70 7.56 -14.09
N LYS A 148 -1.93 6.70 -14.76
CA LYS A 148 -2.39 6.00 -15.98
C LYS A 148 -3.58 5.06 -15.69
N LEU A 149 -3.57 4.40 -14.54
CA LEU A 149 -4.68 3.54 -14.11
C LEU A 149 -5.90 4.38 -13.73
N ALA A 150 -5.71 5.45 -12.95
CA ALA A 150 -6.80 6.36 -12.57
C ALA A 150 -7.49 6.96 -13.80
N LEU A 151 -6.70 7.38 -14.80
CA LEU A 151 -7.22 7.96 -16.04
C LEU A 151 -8.07 6.97 -16.85
N ALA A 152 -7.81 5.67 -16.76
CA ALA A 152 -8.65 4.65 -17.39
C ALA A 152 -10.08 4.55 -16.81
N PHE A 153 -10.29 5.17 -15.65
CA PHE A 153 -11.58 5.37 -14.98
C PHE A 153 -12.03 6.83 -15.00
N ASP A 154 -11.48 7.66 -15.90
CA ASP A 154 -11.80 9.09 -16.05
C ASP A 154 -11.52 9.91 -14.78
N VAL A 155 -10.55 9.49 -13.97
CA VAL A 155 -10.07 10.19 -12.77
C VAL A 155 -8.66 10.71 -13.02
N GLU A 156 -8.44 12.01 -12.84
CA GLU A 156 -7.12 12.62 -12.91
C GLU A 156 -6.46 12.66 -11.53
N PHE A 157 -5.24 12.14 -11.42
CA PHE A 157 -4.39 12.31 -10.24
C PHE A 157 -3.37 13.42 -10.50
N SER A 158 -3.23 14.32 -9.53
CA SER A 158 -2.15 15.30 -9.45
C SER A 158 -1.06 14.81 -8.51
N ASP A 159 0.19 15.22 -8.75
CA ASP A 159 1.35 14.85 -7.95
C ASP A 159 1.35 15.36 -6.49
N GLY A 160 0.33 16.12 -6.08
CA GLY A 160 0.21 16.72 -4.75
C GLY A 160 0.70 18.17 -4.73
#